data_AF-A0A645FGR3-F1
#
_entry.id   AF-A0A645FGR3-F1
#
_cell.length_a   1.000
_cell.length_b   1.000
_cell.length_c   1.000
_cell.angle_alpha   90.00
_cell.angle_beta   90.00
_cell.angle_gamma   90.00
#
_symmetry.space_group_name_H-M   'P 1'
#
loop_
_entity.id
_entity.type
_entity.pdbx_description
1 polymer ?
#
loop_
_entity_poly.entity_id
_entity_poly.type
_entity_poly.pdbx_seq_one_letter_code
_entity_poly.pdbx_strand_id
1 'polypeptide(L)'
;MELDTAVNQYHPGQRFDIRNLPSVREYIAHHLAARLEQEIFRCAIRNPLCHEKITVSLFAPPVDVLDILVDRFQAKVVYDEKVPDCIQKRKALAQNYENGLTAFSRLAKFLQNWEGNSTRTAELRDQLQISPAVWKDLMQDERVRDMFEEYGVHRSGRGGSAKLEKEGDQCA
;
A
#
# COMPACT_ATOMS: atom_id res chain seq x y z
N MET A 1 -35.02 -36.45 -15.76
CA MET A 1 -35.58 -35.49 -14.80
C MET A 1 -35.68 -36.22 -13.48
N GLU A 2 -34.60 -36.23 -12.72
CA GLU A 2 -34.55 -36.85 -11.39
C GLU A 2 -33.91 -35.81 -10.48
N LEU A 3 -34.76 -34.92 -9.98
CA LEU A 3 -34.46 -34.13 -8.80
C LEU A 3 -34.79 -35.03 -7.62
N ASP A 4 -33.81 -35.77 -7.13
CA ASP A 4 -34.02 -36.53 -5.92
C ASP A 4 -32.84 -36.48 -4.94
N THR A 5 -33.21 -36.08 -3.74
CA THR A 5 -32.66 -36.48 -2.45
C THR A 5 -31.23 -36.08 -2.07
N ALA A 6 -31.04 -34.79 -1.78
CA ALA A 6 -30.02 -34.34 -0.81
C ALA A 6 -30.54 -33.21 0.08
N VAL A 7 -31.76 -33.35 0.62
CA VAL A 7 -32.30 -32.46 1.65
C VAL A 7 -32.59 -33.28 2.90
N ASN A 8 -31.55 -33.60 3.67
CA ASN A 8 -31.58 -33.64 5.15
C ASN A 8 -30.35 -34.33 5.72
N GLN A 9 -29.36 -33.54 6.10
CA GLN A 9 -28.55 -33.82 7.28
C GLN A 9 -28.40 -32.50 8.06
N TYR A 10 -29.51 -32.07 8.68
CA TYR A 10 -29.51 -30.94 9.59
C TYR A 10 -28.97 -31.40 10.95
N HIS A 11 -27.74 -30.99 11.29
CA HIS A 11 -27.21 -31.11 12.64
C HIS A 11 -27.54 -29.84 13.44
N PRO A 12 -28.31 -29.93 14.54
CA PRO A 12 -28.67 -28.75 15.34
C PRO A 12 -27.40 -28.15 15.96
N GLY A 13 -27.00 -26.98 15.46
CA GLY A 13 -25.81 -26.24 15.91
C GLY A 13 -24.80 -25.92 14.80
N GLN A 14 -24.89 -26.56 13.63
CA GLN A 14 -24.03 -26.25 12.49
C GLN A 14 -24.66 -25.11 11.70
N ARG A 15 -24.09 -23.90 11.77
CA ARG A 15 -24.51 -22.80 10.88
C ARG A 15 -24.20 -23.20 9.45
N PHE A 16 -25.25 -23.50 8.69
CA PHE A 16 -25.13 -23.73 7.26
C PHE A 16 -24.72 -22.42 6.59
N ASP A 17 -23.48 -22.35 6.12
CA ASP A 17 -23.03 -21.22 5.33
C ASP A 17 -23.39 -21.45 3.87
N ILE A 18 -24.41 -20.74 3.39
CA ILE A 18 -24.88 -20.77 2.00
C ILE A 18 -23.75 -20.48 1.00
N ARG A 19 -22.69 -19.77 1.41
CA ARG A 19 -21.54 -19.47 0.57
C ARG A 19 -20.69 -20.70 0.25
N ASN A 20 -20.88 -21.81 0.96
CA ASN A 20 -20.19 -23.06 0.67
C ASN A 20 -20.89 -23.91 -0.40
N LEU A 21 -22.12 -23.56 -0.78
CA LEU A 21 -22.82 -24.24 -1.87
C LEU A 21 -22.07 -24.01 -3.20
N PRO A 22 -21.81 -25.06 -4.01
CA PRO A 22 -21.03 -24.94 -5.25
C PRO A 22 -21.55 -23.85 -6.21
N SER A 23 -22.86 -23.82 -6.46
CA SER A 23 -23.48 -22.81 -7.34
C SER A 23 -23.36 -21.39 -6.80
N VAL A 24 -23.40 -21.23 -5.48
CA VAL A 24 -23.23 -19.92 -4.83
C VAL A 24 -21.77 -19.48 -4.91
N ARG A 25 -20.81 -20.39 -4.69
CA ARG A 25 -19.37 -20.12 -4.86
C ARG A 25 -19.04 -19.68 -6.27
N GLU A 26 -19.54 -20.42 -7.26
CA GLU A 26 -19.36 -20.11 -8.68
C GLU A 26 -19.93 -18.74 -9.03
N TYR A 27 -21.18 -18.47 -8.60
CA TYR A 27 -21.79 -17.15 -8.78
C TYR A 27 -20.94 -16.03 -8.14
N ILE A 28 -20.50 -16.21 -6.90
CA ILE A 28 -19.65 -15.24 -6.19
C ILE A 28 -18.35 -15.02 -6.95
N ALA A 29 -17.70 -16.09 -7.42
CA ALA A 29 -16.44 -15.99 -8.15
C ALA A 29 -16.60 -15.19 -9.44
N HIS A 30 -17.60 -15.52 -10.26
CA HIS A 30 -17.90 -14.77 -11.49
C HIS A 30 -18.28 -13.32 -11.22
N HIS A 31 -19.07 -13.07 -10.17
CA HIS A 31 -19.49 -11.72 -9.80
C HIS A 31 -18.30 -10.86 -9.36
N LEU A 32 -17.41 -11.40 -8.51
CA LEU A 32 -16.21 -10.69 -8.06
C LEU A 32 -15.24 -10.43 -9.21
N ALA A 33 -15.01 -11.44 -10.07
CA ALA A 33 -14.15 -11.29 -11.25
C ALA A 33 -14.67 -10.20 -12.19
N ALA A 34 -15.97 -10.21 -12.53
CA ALA A 34 -16.57 -9.21 -13.39
C ALA A 34 -16.47 -7.78 -12.81
N ARG A 35 -16.63 -7.62 -11.49
CA ARG A 35 -16.47 -6.30 -10.85
C ARG A 35 -15.03 -5.81 -10.90
N LEU A 36 -14.06 -6.68 -10.60
CA LEU A 36 -12.65 -6.31 -10.64
C LEU A 36 -12.20 -5.98 -12.06
N GLU A 37 -12.64 -6.76 -13.05
CA GLU A 37 -12.42 -6.49 -14.47
C GLU A 37 -12.90 -5.09 -14.87
N GLN A 38 -14.12 -4.71 -14.47
CA GLN A 38 -14.65 -3.36 -14.73
C GLN A 38 -13.79 -2.26 -14.09
N GLU A 39 -13.31 -2.47 -12.86
CA GLU A 39 -12.44 -1.48 -12.20
C GLU A 39 -11.09 -1.35 -12.91
N ILE A 40 -10.50 -2.46 -13.39
CA ILE A 40 -9.27 -2.43 -14.18
C ILE A 40 -9.48 -1.60 -15.46
N PHE A 41 -10.56 -1.84 -16.20
CA PHE A 41 -10.88 -1.06 -17.40
C PHE A 41 -11.13 0.42 -17.10
N ARG A 42 -11.85 0.74 -16.02
CA ARG A 42 -12.09 2.12 -15.59
C ARG A 42 -10.79 2.86 -15.26
N CYS A 43 -9.86 2.18 -14.58
CA CYS A 43 -8.53 2.73 -14.30
C CYS A 43 -7.74 3.00 -15.58
N ALA A 44 -7.80 2.09 -16.56
CA ALA A 44 -7.15 2.27 -17.86
C ALA A 44 -7.69 3.50 -18.60
N ILE A 45 -9.03 3.65 -18.67
CA ILE A 45 -9.67 4.77 -19.38
C ILE A 45 -9.34 6.12 -18.71
N ARG A 46 -9.26 6.17 -17.38
CA ARG A 46 -8.93 7.41 -16.64
C ARG A 46 -7.49 7.86 -16.83
N ASN A 47 -6.61 6.98 -17.29
CA ASN A 47 -5.22 7.32 -17.60
C ASN A 47 -4.89 7.02 -19.07
N PRO A 48 -5.40 7.85 -20.01
CA PRO A 48 -5.29 7.60 -21.45
C PRO A 48 -3.84 7.68 -21.98
N LEU A 49 -2.92 8.24 -21.19
CA LEU A 49 -1.48 8.30 -21.51
C LEU A 49 -0.72 7.07 -21.02
N CYS A 50 -1.38 6.15 -20.30
CA CYS A 50 -0.79 4.89 -19.90
C CYS A 50 -0.75 3.93 -21.10
N HIS A 51 0.31 4.04 -21.88
CA HIS A 51 0.63 3.10 -22.96
C HIS A 51 1.37 1.86 -22.46
N GLU A 52 1.60 1.77 -21.15
CA GLU A 52 2.32 0.69 -20.50
C GLU A 52 1.42 -0.49 -20.15
N LYS A 53 2.06 -1.63 -19.92
CA LYS A 53 1.40 -2.84 -19.43
C LYS A 53 0.76 -2.58 -18.06
N ILE A 54 -0.54 -2.79 -17.95
CA ILE A 54 -1.25 -2.71 -16.67
C ILE A 54 -0.80 -3.87 -15.78
N THR A 55 -0.32 -3.52 -14.59
CA THR A 55 0.06 -4.49 -13.56
C THR A 55 -0.94 -4.40 -12.40
N VAL A 56 -1.58 -5.52 -12.08
CA VAL A 56 -2.56 -5.62 -10.99
C VAL A 56 -1.98 -6.49 -9.89
N SER A 57 -1.91 -5.97 -8.67
CA SER A 57 -1.50 -6.73 -7.48
C SER A 57 -2.72 -7.18 -6.70
N LEU A 58 -2.88 -8.50 -6.52
CA LEU A 58 -3.95 -9.10 -5.74
C LEU A 58 -3.38 -9.74 -4.48
N PHE A 59 -3.98 -9.44 -3.33
CA PHE A 59 -3.56 -9.99 -2.03
C PHE A 59 -4.50 -11.14 -1.65
N ALA A 60 -3.97 -12.37 -1.69
CA ALA A 60 -4.72 -13.60 -1.38
C ALA A 60 -6.11 -13.65 -2.09
N PRO A 61 -6.17 -13.49 -3.43
CA PRO A 61 -7.45 -13.59 -4.13
C PRO A 61 -8.01 -15.02 -3.99
N PRO A 62 -9.34 -15.19 -3.96
CA PRO A 62 -9.94 -16.51 -4.12
C PRO A 62 -9.45 -17.14 -5.44
N VAL A 63 -9.05 -18.42 -5.40
CA VAL A 63 -8.47 -19.12 -6.56
C VAL A 63 -9.43 -19.06 -7.75
N ASP A 64 -10.70 -19.40 -7.53
CA ASP A 64 -11.75 -19.37 -8.55
C ASP A 64 -11.88 -18.00 -9.25
N VAL A 65 -11.66 -16.90 -8.51
CA VAL A 65 -11.68 -15.54 -9.08
C VAL A 65 -10.42 -15.26 -9.91
N LEU A 66 -9.25 -15.69 -9.42
CA LEU A 66 -7.99 -15.53 -10.13
C LEU A 66 -8.03 -16.26 -11.47
N ASP A 67 -8.50 -17.51 -11.47
CA ASP A 67 -8.57 -18.33 -12.68
C ASP A 67 -9.45 -17.70 -13.76
N ILE A 68 -10.63 -17.17 -13.38
CA ILE A 68 -11.52 -16.45 -14.30
C ILE A 68 -10.83 -15.20 -14.88
N LEU A 69 -10.10 -14.45 -14.06
CA LEU A 69 -9.41 -13.23 -14.52
C LEU A 69 -8.25 -13.56 -15.46
N VAL A 70 -7.49 -14.61 -15.17
CA VAL A 70 -6.37 -15.06 -16.00
C VAL A 70 -6.87 -15.49 -17.37
N ASP A 71 -7.95 -16.25 -17.42
CA ASP A 71 -8.59 -16.66 -18.68
C ASP A 71 -9.10 -15.44 -19.47
N ARG A 72 -9.85 -14.54 -18.83
CA ARG A 72 -10.43 -13.37 -19.52
C ARG A 72 -9.40 -12.40 -20.07
N PHE A 73 -8.37 -12.09 -19.29
CA PHE A 73 -7.34 -11.13 -19.67
C PHE A 73 -6.16 -11.76 -20.41
N GLN A 74 -6.11 -13.09 -20.51
CA GLN A 74 -4.95 -13.83 -20.99
C GLN A 74 -3.67 -13.37 -20.26
N ALA A 75 -3.79 -13.15 -18.96
CA ALA A 75 -2.80 -12.45 -18.16
C ALA A 75 -1.67 -13.38 -17.72
N LYS A 76 -0.44 -12.86 -17.70
CA LYS A 76 0.69 -13.54 -17.04
C LYS A 76 0.58 -13.36 -15.53
N VAL A 77 0.45 -14.47 -14.81
CA VAL A 77 0.49 -14.48 -13.33
C VAL A 77 1.93 -14.62 -12.84
N VAL A 78 2.26 -13.84 -11.82
CA VAL A 78 3.50 -13.98 -11.05
C VAL A 78 3.11 -14.06 -9.59
N TYR A 79 3.53 -15.14 -8.92
CA TYR A 79 3.37 -15.28 -7.47
C TYR A 79 4.62 -14.70 -6.81
N ASP A 80 4.41 -13.72 -5.94
CA ASP A 80 5.47 -13.11 -5.14
C ASP A 80 5.05 -13.14 -3.67
N GLU A 81 5.95 -13.58 -2.80
CA GLU A 81 5.76 -13.54 -1.36
C GLU A 81 6.06 -12.15 -0.79
N LYS A 82 6.75 -11.30 -1.56
CA LYS A 82 7.07 -9.93 -1.19
C LYS A 82 5.93 -9.01 -1.60
N VAL A 83 5.53 -8.16 -0.64
CA VAL A 83 4.59 -7.07 -0.90
C VAL A 83 5.27 -6.06 -1.83
N PRO A 84 4.61 -5.55 -2.89
CA PRO A 84 5.19 -4.53 -3.76
C PRO A 84 5.67 -3.30 -2.98
N ASP A 85 6.80 -2.71 -3.38
CA ASP A 85 7.43 -1.60 -2.66
C ASP A 85 6.50 -0.41 -2.45
N CYS A 86 5.65 -0.11 -3.45
CA CYS A 86 4.65 0.96 -3.35
C CYS A 86 3.65 0.72 -2.22
N ILE A 87 3.31 -0.54 -1.95
CA ILE A 87 2.42 -0.95 -0.85
C ILE A 87 3.19 -1.02 0.47
N GLN A 88 4.45 -1.47 0.46
CA GLN A 88 5.30 -1.43 1.67
C GLN A 88 5.48 0.01 2.18
N LYS A 89 5.79 0.96 1.29
CA LYS A 89 5.86 2.39 1.61
C LYS A 89 4.56 2.89 2.23
N ARG A 90 3.41 2.62 1.60
CA ARG A 90 2.10 3.02 2.15
C ARG A 90 1.78 2.35 3.49
N LYS A 91 2.15 1.09 3.69
CA LYS A 91 1.98 0.38 4.95
C LYS A 91 2.82 1.02 6.06
N ALA A 92 4.07 1.37 5.79
CA ALA A 92 4.92 2.08 6.75
C ALA A 92 4.36 3.48 7.10
N LEU A 93 3.79 4.17 6.13
CA LEU A 93 3.11 5.46 6.35
C LEU A 93 1.82 5.31 7.17
N ALA A 94 1.10 4.21 7.00
CA ALA A 94 -0.17 3.94 7.69
C ALA A 94 -0.02 3.25 9.06
N GLN A 95 1.20 2.80 9.42
CA GLN A 95 1.45 2.17 10.71
C GLN A 95 1.31 3.17 11.86
N ASN A 96 0.22 3.04 12.61
CA ASN A 96 0.06 3.59 13.95
C ASN A 96 0.36 2.46 14.94
N TYR A 97 1.37 2.61 15.80
CA TYR A 97 1.54 1.73 16.96
C TYR A 97 0.58 2.19 18.07
N GLU A 98 0.30 1.36 19.08
CA GLU A 98 -0.61 1.68 20.20
C GLU A 98 -0.27 3.01 20.91
N ASN A 99 0.96 3.52 20.75
CA ASN A 99 1.45 4.78 21.33
C ASN A 99 1.57 5.95 20.33
N GLY A 100 0.99 5.84 19.13
CA GLY A 100 0.97 6.91 18.11
C GLY A 100 1.86 6.66 16.88
N LEU A 101 2.11 7.73 16.11
CA LEU A 101 2.93 7.70 14.89
C LEU A 101 4.40 7.38 15.21
N THR A 102 5.04 6.53 14.41
CA THR A 102 6.49 6.27 14.54
C THR A 102 7.34 7.51 14.24
N ALA A 103 8.62 7.52 14.63
CA ALA A 103 9.55 8.58 14.22
C ALA A 103 9.63 8.74 12.70
N PHE A 104 9.62 7.62 11.95
CA PHE A 104 9.54 7.61 10.49
C PHE A 104 8.24 8.25 9.98
N SER A 105 7.08 7.79 10.47
CA SER A 105 5.77 8.28 10.02
C SER A 105 5.57 9.77 10.36
N ARG A 106 6.09 10.24 11.50
CA ARG A 106 6.08 11.67 11.87
C ARG A 106 6.93 12.50 10.91
N LEU A 107 8.14 12.04 10.58
CA LEU A 107 9.01 12.70 9.61
C LEU A 107 8.38 12.71 8.21
N ALA A 108 7.82 11.58 7.76
CA ALA A 108 7.17 11.48 6.46
C ALA A 108 5.95 12.41 6.35
N LYS A 109 5.12 12.46 7.39
CA LYS A 109 3.96 13.36 7.46
C LYS A 109 4.37 14.83 7.47
N PHE A 110 5.49 15.16 8.13
CA PHE A 110 6.06 16.50 8.05
C PHE A 110 6.48 16.84 6.63
N LEU A 111 7.29 15.99 5.98
CA LEU A 111 7.81 16.25 4.62
C LEU A 111 6.68 16.41 3.59
N GLN A 112 5.61 15.62 3.71
CA GLN A 112 4.45 15.72 2.83
C GLN A 112 3.78 17.11 2.87
N ASN A 113 3.81 17.78 4.02
CA ASN A 113 3.17 19.09 4.23
C ASN A 113 4.19 20.24 4.34
N TRP A 114 5.48 19.96 4.18
CA TRP A 114 6.52 20.94 4.37
C TRP A 114 6.76 21.74 3.09
N GLU A 115 6.69 23.05 3.20
CA GLU A 115 6.80 23.98 2.06
C GLU A 115 8.26 24.18 1.58
N GLY A 116 9.26 23.70 2.32
CA GLY A 116 10.67 23.74 1.93
C GLY A 116 11.54 24.74 2.69
N ASN A 117 10.94 25.57 3.54
CA ASN A 117 11.65 26.54 4.37
C ASN A 117 12.76 25.88 5.21
N SER A 118 14.01 26.35 5.06
CA SER A 118 15.18 25.88 5.84
C SER A 118 14.85 25.71 7.33
N THR A 119 14.87 24.47 7.81
CA THR A 119 14.56 24.15 9.21
C THR A 119 15.75 23.51 9.89
N ARG A 120 16.13 23.98 11.09
CA ARG A 120 17.23 23.36 11.85
C ARG A 120 16.84 21.97 12.30
N THR A 121 17.76 21.02 12.18
CA THR A 121 17.52 19.62 12.55
C THR A 121 17.15 19.46 14.02
N ALA A 122 17.70 20.29 14.92
CA ALA A 122 17.34 20.28 16.34
C ALA A 122 15.87 20.70 16.57
N GLU A 123 15.44 21.80 15.94
CA GLU A 123 14.07 22.32 16.05
C GLU A 123 13.06 21.34 15.44
N LEU A 124 13.38 20.78 14.26
CA LEU A 124 12.54 19.76 13.64
C LEU A 124 12.41 18.53 14.54
N ARG A 125 13.53 18.05 15.10
CA ARG A 125 13.52 16.89 15.97
C ARG A 125 12.63 17.10 17.19
N ASP A 126 12.70 18.29 17.81
CA ASP A 126 11.91 18.63 18.99
C ASP A 126 10.43 18.78 18.62
N GLN A 127 10.10 19.41 17.47
CA GLN A 127 8.74 19.49 16.92
C GLN A 127 8.14 18.10 16.67
N LEU A 128 8.94 17.19 16.11
CA LEU A 128 8.53 15.82 15.84
C LEU A 128 8.61 14.93 17.08
N GLN A 129 9.08 15.43 18.23
CA GLN A 129 9.29 14.70 19.47
C GLN A 129 10.09 13.40 19.25
N ILE A 130 11.21 13.52 18.52
CA ILE A 130 12.14 12.41 18.24
C ILE A 130 13.36 12.59 19.14
N SER A 131 13.88 11.53 19.76
CA SER A 131 15.10 11.66 20.57
C SER A 131 16.34 11.79 19.67
N PRO A 132 17.46 12.38 20.15
CA PRO A 132 18.70 12.46 19.37
C PRO A 132 19.21 11.09 18.89
N ALA A 133 19.05 10.05 19.72
CA ALA A 133 19.46 8.68 19.39
C ALA A 133 18.60 8.11 18.25
N VAL A 134 17.27 8.18 18.37
CA VAL A 134 16.35 7.71 17.34
C VAL A 134 16.52 8.50 16.05
N TRP A 135 16.80 9.81 16.13
CA TRP A 135 17.08 10.63 14.96
C TRP A 135 18.34 10.16 14.22
N LYS A 136 19.41 9.80 14.94
CA LYS A 136 20.63 9.26 14.33
C LYS A 136 20.34 7.98 13.56
N ASP A 137 19.59 7.06 14.17
CA ASP A 137 19.23 5.79 13.54
C ASP A 137 18.31 6.02 12.32
N LEU A 138 17.36 6.95 12.44
CA LEU A 138 16.45 7.33 11.36
C LEU A 138 17.20 7.93 10.15
N MET A 139 18.28 8.70 10.37
CA MET A 139 19.12 9.23 9.29
C MET A 139 20.02 8.18 8.62
N GLN A 140 20.15 6.99 9.21
CA GLN A 140 20.86 5.85 8.61
C GLN A 140 19.92 4.89 7.88
N ASP A 141 18.60 5.06 8.05
CA ASP A 141 17.58 4.21 7.43
C ASP A 141 17.48 4.51 5.93
N GLU A 142 17.65 3.49 5.08
CA GLU A 142 17.55 3.62 3.63
C GLU A 142 16.21 4.19 3.20
N ARG A 143 15.11 3.87 3.89
CA ARG A 143 13.77 4.37 3.58
C ARG A 143 13.67 5.89 3.73
N VAL A 144 14.45 6.47 4.65
CA VAL A 144 14.47 7.91 4.88
C VAL A 144 15.32 8.59 3.82
N ARG A 145 16.42 7.97 3.40
CA ARG A 145 17.22 8.45 2.28
C ARG A 145 16.39 8.48 0.98
N ASP A 146 15.69 7.40 0.66
CA ASP A 146 14.81 7.33 -0.51
C ASP A 146 13.70 8.39 -0.45
N MET A 147 13.13 8.61 0.74
CA MET A 147 12.13 9.65 0.95
C MET A 147 12.70 11.05 0.77
N PHE A 148 13.93 11.31 1.22
CA PHE A 148 14.58 12.60 1.03
C PHE A 148 14.81 12.88 -0.46
N GLU A 149 15.30 11.89 -1.21
CA GLU A 149 15.44 11.99 -2.67
C GLU A 149 14.09 12.25 -3.35
N GLU A 150 13.03 11.54 -2.97
CA GLU A 150 11.67 11.72 -3.52
C GLU A 150 11.10 13.13 -3.31
N TYR A 151 11.38 13.75 -2.16
CA TYR A 151 10.92 15.10 -1.82
C TYR A 151 11.95 16.20 -2.14
N GLY A 152 13.08 15.87 -2.77
CA GLY A 152 14.16 16.80 -3.08
C GLY A 152 14.82 17.42 -1.84
N VAL A 153 14.86 16.71 -0.73
CA VAL A 153 15.35 17.21 0.56
C VAL A 153 16.82 16.86 0.74
N HIS A 154 17.62 17.87 1.07
CA HIS A 154 19.02 17.68 1.43
C HIS A 154 19.32 18.25 2.81
N ARG A 155 20.37 17.71 3.42
CA ARG A 155 20.85 18.14 4.73
C ARG A 155 22.12 18.95 4.56
N SER A 156 22.09 20.21 4.96
CA SER A 156 23.26 21.10 4.98
C SER A 156 23.78 21.29 6.41
N GLY A 157 25.08 21.58 6.56
CA GLY A 157 25.72 21.81 7.86
C GLY A 157 26.12 20.55 8.64
N ARG A 158 26.71 20.73 9.84
CA ARG A 158 27.22 19.64 10.70
C ARG A 158 26.79 19.83 12.16
N GLY A 159 26.51 18.73 12.85
CA GLY A 159 26.18 18.77 14.28
C GLY A 159 24.95 19.64 14.58
N GLY A 160 25.06 20.53 15.57
CA GLY A 160 23.96 21.40 16.01
C GLY A 160 23.53 22.47 15.01
N SER A 161 24.34 22.74 13.97
CA SER A 161 23.99 23.67 12.88
C SER A 161 23.41 22.96 11.65
N ALA A 162 23.15 21.66 11.74
CA ALA A 162 22.54 20.92 10.64
C ALA A 162 21.13 21.45 10.35
N LYS A 163 20.80 21.56 9.07
CA LYS A 163 19.50 22.00 8.55
C LYS A 163 19.00 21.04 7.49
N LEU A 164 17.68 21.03 7.29
CA LEU A 164 17.03 20.41 6.15
C LEU A 164 16.52 21.50 5.23
N GLU A 165 16.81 21.35 3.95
CA GLU A 165 16.52 22.29 2.87
C GLU A 165 15.97 21.49 1.67
N LYS A 166 15.12 22.10 0.83
CA LYS A 166 14.68 21.51 -0.45
C LYS A 166 15.54 22.03 -1.60
N GLU A 167 15.78 21.16 -2.60
CA GLU A 167 16.29 21.55 -3.92
C GLU A 167 15.29 22.52 -4.55
N GLY A 168 15.59 23.80 -4.42
CA GLY A 168 14.70 24.91 -4.80
C GLY A 168 15.00 26.19 -4.02
N ASP A 169 15.60 26.09 -2.83
CA ASP A 169 15.94 27.25 -1.98
C ASP A 169 17.41 27.71 -2.10
N GLN A 170 18.17 27.15 -3.04
CA GLN A 170 19.42 27.78 -3.50
C GLN A 170 19.07 28.86 -4.53
N CYS A 171 18.43 29.94 -4.07
CA CYS A 171 18.44 31.20 -4.82
C CYS A 171 19.90 31.68 -4.92
N ALA A 172 20.39 31.78 -6.16
CA ALA A 172 21.35 32.82 -6.51
C ALA A 172 20.64 34.19 -6.52
#